data_AF-A0A7C5D5D3-F1
#
_entry.id   AF-A0A7C5D5D3-F1
#
_cell.length_a   1.000
_cell.length_b   1.000
_cell.length_c   1.000
_cell.angle_alpha   90.00
_cell.angle_beta   90.00
_cell.angle_gamma   90.00
#
_symmetry.space_group_name_H-M   'P 1'
#
loop_
_entity.id
_entity.type
_entity.pdbx_description
1 polymer ?
#
loop_
_entity_poly.entity_id
_entity_poly.type
_entity_poly.pdbx_seq_one_letter_code
_entity_poly.pdbx_strand_id
1 'polypeptide(L)' 'MRVEYIELIPRPTLIDDISNWLDIFANGITKDLTPGQFEKFKLECRDILKEQLYTKESGWSVDYVRLRLKAVKL' A
#
# COMPACT_ATOMS: atom_id res chain seq x y z
N MET A 1 -28.01 -2.48 17.23
CA MET A 1 -27.25 -1.70 16.24
C MET A 1 -27.69 -2.16 14.86
N ARG A 2 -27.83 -1.24 13.90
CA ARG A 2 -28.20 -1.51 12.52
C ARG A 2 -27.16 -0.89 11.59
N VAL A 3 -26.65 -1.64 10.62
CA VAL A 3 -25.78 -1.10 9.56
C VAL A 3 -26.68 -0.47 8.50
N GLU A 4 -26.42 0.78 8.16
CA GLU A 4 -27.16 1.54 7.15
C GLU A 4 -26.42 1.62 5.81
N TYR A 5 -25.10 1.54 5.82
CA TYR A 5 -24.27 1.66 4.63
C TYR A 5 -22.91 0.99 4.84
N ILE A 6 -22.41 0.29 3.83
CA ILE A 6 -21.07 -0.30 3.78
C ILE A 6 -20.58 -0.34 2.33
N GLU A 7 -19.35 0.09 2.08
CA GLU A 7 -18.76 0.10 0.73
C GLU A 7 -17.23 0.02 0.78
N LEU A 8 -16.63 -0.63 -0.22
CA LEU A 8 -15.20 -0.57 -0.51
C LEU A 8 -14.95 0.42 -1.66
N ILE A 9 -14.10 1.40 -1.43
CA ILE A 9 -13.84 2.51 -2.36
C ILE A 9 -12.39 2.44 -2.84
N PRO A 10 -12.12 2.15 -4.13
CA PRO A 10 -10.78 2.25 -4.69
C PRO A 10 -10.22 3.67 -4.56
N ARG A 11 -8.96 3.78 -4.18
CA ARG A 11 -8.25 5.06 -4.10
C ARG A 11 -6.80 4.91 -4.56
N PRO A 12 -6.58 4.80 -5.89
CA PRO A 12 -5.25 4.90 -6.46
C PRO A 12 -4.56 6.18 -5.96
N THR A 13 -3.36 6.06 -5.42
CA THR A 13 -2.62 7.18 -4.83
C THR A 13 -1.23 7.24 -5.43
N LEU A 14 -0.92 8.36 -6.09
CA LEU A 14 0.39 8.59 -6.67
C LEU A 14 1.43 8.75 -5.56
N ILE A 15 2.57 8.10 -5.75
CA ILE A 15 3.74 8.21 -4.89
C ILE A 15 5.00 8.44 -5.75
N ASP A 16 6.10 8.79 -5.10
CA ASP A 16 7.39 8.99 -5.75
C ASP A 16 8.03 7.65 -6.16
N ASP A 17 8.30 6.76 -5.19
CA ASP A 17 8.81 5.41 -5.42
C ASP A 17 8.29 4.45 -4.35
N ILE A 18 7.95 3.23 -4.77
CA ILE A 18 7.45 2.19 -3.86
C ILE A 18 8.48 1.80 -2.79
N SER A 19 9.78 1.98 -3.05
CA SER A 19 10.82 1.76 -2.02
C SER A 19 10.66 2.70 -0.82
N ASN A 20 10.35 3.98 -1.06
CA ASN A 20 10.15 4.96 0.01
C ASN A 20 8.89 4.66 0.82
N TRP A 21 7.88 4.10 0.15
CA TRP A 21 6.70 3.58 0.82
C TRP A 21 7.03 2.41 1.75
N LEU A 22 7.87 1.48 1.30
CA LEU A 22 8.31 0.33 2.10
C LEU A 22 9.15 0.76 3.31
N ASP A 23 9.96 1.82 3.20
CA ASP A 23 10.71 2.40 4.33
C ASP A 23 9.80 2.81 5.50
N ILE A 24 8.61 3.33 5.19
CA ILE A 24 7.67 3.83 6.19
C ILE A 24 6.77 2.71 6.72
N PHE A 25 6.22 1.89 5.82
CA PHE A 25 5.10 1.00 6.15
C PHE A 25 5.47 -0.48 6.34
N ALA A 26 6.63 -0.94 5.87
CA ALA A 26 7.00 -2.37 5.92
C ALA A 26 7.64 -2.79 7.26
N ASN A 27 7.96 -1.84 8.14
CA ASN A 27 8.70 -2.10 9.40
C ASN A 27 8.06 -3.19 10.29
N GLY A 28 6.74 -3.37 10.23
CA GLY A 28 6.05 -4.42 10.99
C GLY A 28 6.46 -5.85 10.61
N ILE A 29 6.89 -6.07 9.37
CA ILE A 29 7.28 -7.39 8.84
C ILE A 29 8.79 -7.51 8.57
N THR A 30 9.52 -6.40 8.52
CA THR A 30 10.96 -6.37 8.22
C THR A 30 11.84 -6.10 9.43
N LYS A 31 11.28 -6.01 10.64
CA LYS A 31 12.00 -5.62 11.87
C LYS A 31 13.27 -6.42 12.19
N ASP A 32 13.32 -7.69 11.79
CA ASP A 32 14.43 -8.60 12.10
C ASP A 32 15.45 -8.69 10.95
N LEU A 33 15.25 -7.93 9.87
CA LEU A 33 16.20 -7.85 8.75
C LEU A 33 17.35 -6.91 9.11
N THR A 34 18.56 -7.33 8.75
CA THR A 34 19.71 -6.40 8.70
C THR A 34 19.46 -5.31 7.65
N PRO A 35 20.14 -4.15 7.74
CA PRO A 35 20.00 -3.08 6.75
C PRO A 35 20.22 -3.57 5.31
N GLY A 36 21.23 -4.42 5.07
CA GLY A 36 21.47 -4.97 3.73
C GLY A 36 20.38 -5.91 3.23
N GLN A 37 19.77 -6.70 4.13
CA GLN A 37 18.61 -7.52 3.77
C GLN A 37 17.38 -6.67 3.49
N PHE A 38 17.19 -5.59 4.24
CA PHE A 38 16.07 -4.67 4.02
C PHE A 38 16.20 -3.93 2.68
N GLU A 39 17.40 -3.47 2.31
CA GLU A 39 17.63 -2.89 0.99
C GLU A 39 17.36 -3.89 -0.14
N LYS A 40 17.83 -5.14 0.02
CA LYS A 40 17.54 -6.20 -0.94
C LYS A 40 16.03 -6.47 -1.06
N PHE A 41 15.33 -6.55 0.07
CA PHE A 41 13.87 -6.70 0.12
C PHE A 41 13.15 -5.59 -0.65
N LYS A 42 13.54 -4.33 -0.45
CA LYS A 42 12.94 -3.19 -1.17
C LYS A 42 13.13 -3.30 -2.68
N LEU A 43 14.35 -3.62 -3.13
CA LEU A 43 14.64 -3.76 -4.56
C LEU A 43 13.83 -4.89 -5.21
N GLU A 44 13.77 -6.06 -4.56
CA GLU A 44 13.00 -7.20 -5.05
C GLU A 44 11.49 -6.88 -5.10
N CYS A 45 10.94 -6.29 -4.04
CA CYS A 45 9.54 -5.86 -4.02
C CYS A 45 9.26 -4.82 -5.11
N ARG A 46 10.14 -3.84 -5.28
CA ARG A 46 10.00 -2.82 -6.32
C ARG A 46 9.97 -3.44 -7.72
N ASP A 47 10.87 -4.38 -8.02
CA ASP A 47 10.90 -5.02 -9.33
C ASP A 47 9.65 -5.85 -9.60
N ILE A 48 9.16 -6.60 -8.61
CA ILE A 48 7.91 -7.36 -8.70
C ILE A 48 6.70 -6.43 -8.91
N LEU A 49 6.62 -5.34 -8.14
CA LEU A 49 5.46 -4.45 -8.16
C LEU A 49 5.44 -3.52 -9.38
N LYS A 50 6.55 -3.37 -10.09
CA LYS A 50 6.64 -2.49 -11.26
C LYS A 50 5.64 -2.86 -12.35
N GLU A 51 5.36 -4.15 -12.54
CA GLU A 51 4.39 -4.60 -13.56
C GLU A 51 2.94 -4.25 -13.20
N GLN A 52 2.65 -4.01 -11.92
CA GLN A 52 1.29 -3.81 -11.41
C GLN A 52 0.99 -2.37 -11.02
N LEU A 53 1.96 -1.68 -10.42
CA LEU A 53 1.76 -0.38 -9.76
C LEU A 53 2.47 0.77 -10.46
N TYR A 54 3.26 0.50 -11.50
CA TYR A 54 3.99 1.53 -12.23
C TYR A 54 3.54 1.60 -13.69
N THR A 55 3.33 2.83 -14.18
CA THR A 55 3.22 3.08 -15.62
C THR A 55 4.20 4.17 -16.02
N LYS A 56 4.62 4.19 -17.29
CA LYS A 56 5.49 5.25 -17.82
C LYS A 56 4.83 6.63 -17.82
N GLU A 57 3.50 6.68 -17.84
CA GLU A 57 2.71 7.91 -17.95
C GLU A 57 2.42 8.51 -16.58
N SER A 58 2.03 7.68 -15.61
CA SER A 58 1.58 8.13 -14.28
C SER A 58 2.61 7.91 -13.17
N GLY A 59 3.69 7.17 -13.43
CA GLY A 59 4.63 6.76 -12.39
C GLY A 59 4.03 5.70 -11.46
N TRP A 60 4.50 5.68 -10.21
CA TRP A 60 4.03 4.75 -9.18
C TRP A 60 2.68 5.17 -8.60
N SER A 61 1.75 4.23 -8.55
CA SER A 61 0.41 4.41 -7.96
C SER A 61 0.09 3.21 -7.09
N VAL A 62 -0.08 3.44 -5.78
CA VAL A 62 -0.50 2.38 -4.85
C VAL A 62 -2.02 2.23 -4.87
N ASP A 63 -2.47 0.99 -4.85
CA ASP A 63 -3.83 0.53 -5.11
C ASP A 63 -4.68 0.42 -3.84
N TYR A 64 -4.66 1.46 -3.00
CA TYR A 64 -5.42 1.45 -1.76
C TYR A 64 -6.92 1.23 -1.96
N VAL A 65 -7.53 0.44 -1.07
CA VAL A 65 -8.98 0.28 -0.95
C VAL A 65 -9.41 0.76 0.43
N ARG A 66 -10.41 1.64 0.49
CA ARG A 66 -10.94 2.18 1.74
C ARG A 66 -12.32 1.59 2.04
N LEU A 67 -12.48 1.02 3.23
CA LEU A 67 -13.79 0.67 3.76
C LEU A 67 -14.47 1.92 4.34
N ARG A 68 -15.71 2.18 3.94
CA ARG A 68 -16.59 3.18 4.56
C ARG A 68 -17.84 2.49 5.06
N LEU A 69 -18.19 2.72 6.33
CA LEU A 69 -19.32 2.08 7.02
C LEU A 69 -20.12 3.13 7.80
N LYS A 70 -21.45 2.98 7.83
CA LYS A 70 -22.35 3.71 8.74
C LYS A 70 -23.21 2.70 9.50
N ALA A 71 -23.18 2.76 10.82
CA ALA A 71 -24.06 1.98 11.69
C ALA A 71 -24.67 2.87 12.77
N VAL A 72 -25.93 2.58 13.13
CA VAL A 72 -26.71 3.35 14.10
C VAL A 72 -27.09 2.43 15.26
N LYS A 73 -26.89 2.89 16.50
CA LYS A 73 -27.37 2.18 17.69
C LYS A 73 -28.91 2.21 17.69
N LEU A 74 -29.53 1.07 18.02
CA LEU A 74 -30.99 1.03 18.20
C LEU A 74 -31.35 1.72 19.51
#